data_AF-A0A166FEA3-F1
#
_entry.id   AF-A0A166FEA3-F1
#
_cell.length_a   1.000
_cell.length_b   1.000
_cell.length_c   1.000
_cell.angle_alpha   90.00
_cell.angle_beta   90.00
_cell.angle_gamma   90.00
#
_symmetry.space_group_name_H-M   'P 1'
#
loop_
_entity.id
_entity.type
_entity.pdbx_description
1 polymer ?
#
loop_
_entity_poly.entity_id
_entity_poly.type
_entity_poly.pdbx_seq_one_letter_code
_entity_poly.pdbx_strand_id
1 'polypeptide(L)'
;MNFDGLPVELVVSVLEELDLTSLVIMSDLSRRLREIISDPFLNPWRQPIARILANGSCADEPLLRHIAERSTVPRQNAVDILSLAPTAFILFDFTIPNLKQADWETIFRRRFLPGWVKWKRDLSWREVYKRVLMRVWHRSQTSCTADEAWTKFVVLNKNGTANELDVSSRNINPANIFHDMKVNSNLAHLETRIRLVVELADVRILAFGVLNRPRGRFTINDNARVFLHPPGIEREGLFTASDEVAGELVYGSPMSNFSTASSDVFPPDSSTRRPPHGFTYERMMQPLPTPAFAEYPFYTSESHDKRWLGSGSFEENGRYWVGPMMLVAQIIGPQTHVHNGPSQLNYQDTDLINGPGRSQYASFTFADFDALAPWMKEDYVRQRVFGQGLGH
;
A
#
# COMPACT_ATOMS: atom_id res chain seq x y z
N MET A 1 38.89 15.10 15.61
CA MET A 1 38.50 15.66 14.29
C MET A 1 37.99 17.06 14.51
N ASN A 2 38.50 18.05 13.76
CA ASN A 2 38.08 19.43 13.94
C ASN A 2 36.92 19.74 12.96
N PHE A 3 35.69 19.83 13.47
CA PHE A 3 34.50 20.11 12.65
C PHE A 3 34.51 21.52 12.05
N ASP A 4 35.38 22.40 12.55
CA ASP A 4 35.41 23.81 12.15
C ASP A 4 35.86 24.04 10.69
N GLY A 5 36.54 23.07 10.08
CA GLY A 5 36.99 23.17 8.68
C GLY A 5 36.10 22.48 7.65
N LEU A 6 35.07 21.74 8.07
CA LEU A 6 34.26 20.92 7.15
C LEU A 6 33.09 21.72 6.53
N PRO A 7 32.72 21.45 5.27
CA PRO A 7 31.45 21.87 4.68
C PRO A 7 30.27 21.40 5.53
N VAL A 8 29.24 22.25 5.62
CA VAL A 8 28.09 22.02 6.51
C VAL A 8 27.34 20.73 6.13
N GLU A 9 27.28 20.41 4.84
CA GLU A 9 26.63 19.22 4.30
C GLU A 9 27.29 17.93 4.80
N LEU A 10 28.64 17.90 4.87
CA LEU A 10 29.36 16.76 5.41
C LEU A 10 29.15 16.63 6.92
N VAL A 11 29.09 17.76 7.63
CA VAL A 11 28.77 17.73 9.07
C VAL A 11 27.37 17.15 9.28
N VAL A 12 26.38 17.56 8.49
CA VAL A 12 25.00 17.04 8.56
C VAL A 12 24.98 15.53 8.31
N SER A 13 25.64 15.03 7.26
CA SER A 13 25.70 13.58 6.99
C SER A 13 26.27 12.75 8.14
N VAL A 14 27.25 13.31 8.87
CA VAL A 14 27.80 12.65 10.07
C VAL A 14 26.81 12.71 11.24
N LEU A 15 26.11 13.84 11.40
CA LEU A 15 25.12 14.03 12.46
C LEU A 15 23.87 13.14 12.24
N GLU A 16 23.45 12.90 10.99
CA GLU A 16 22.32 12.04 10.64
C GLU A 16 22.52 10.56 11.02
N GLU A 17 23.77 10.12 11.12
CA GLU A 17 24.11 8.76 11.55
C GLU A 17 24.04 8.57 13.07
N LEU A 18 24.05 9.66 13.85
CA LEU A 18 23.99 9.62 15.31
C LEU A 18 22.59 9.22 15.83
N ASP A 19 22.54 8.73 17.07
CA ASP A 19 21.29 8.54 17.81
C ASP A 19 20.77 9.87 18.38
N LEU A 20 19.51 9.89 18.83
CA LEU A 20 18.87 11.10 19.35
C LEU A 20 19.59 11.67 20.58
N THR A 21 20.15 10.81 21.44
CA THR A 21 20.87 11.26 22.64
C THR A 21 22.14 11.99 22.27
N SER A 22 22.93 11.41 21.36
CA SER A 22 24.16 12.04 20.88
C SER A 22 23.88 13.34 20.13
N LEU A 23 22.80 13.44 19.36
CA LEU A 23 22.41 14.69 18.70
C LEU A 23 22.06 15.80 19.69
N VAL A 24 21.36 15.47 20.78
CA VAL A 24 21.10 16.43 21.85
C VAL A 24 22.41 16.93 22.45
N ILE A 25 23.32 16.03 22.79
CA ILE A 25 24.64 16.38 23.36
C ILE A 25 25.40 17.28 22.37
N MET A 26 25.47 16.91 21.10
CA MET A 26 26.16 17.68 20.05
C MET A 26 25.58 19.09 19.87
N SER A 27 24.27 19.25 20.06
CA SER A 27 23.60 20.55 20.00
C SER A 27 23.98 21.47 21.17
N ASP A 28 24.55 20.94 22.25
CA ASP A 28 24.98 21.69 23.42
C ASP A 28 26.50 21.94 23.46
N LEU A 29 27.29 21.21 22.66
CA LEU A 29 28.76 21.31 22.66
C LEU A 29 29.31 22.53 21.90
N SER A 30 28.63 22.99 20.85
CA SER A 30 29.10 24.13 20.04
C SER A 30 27.94 24.94 19.46
N ARG A 31 28.12 26.25 19.41
CA ARG A 31 27.15 27.16 18.78
C ARG A 31 26.96 26.85 17.29
N ARG A 32 28.05 26.56 16.57
CA ARG A 32 27.98 26.20 15.15
C ARG A 32 27.18 24.92 14.94
N LEU A 33 27.44 23.89 15.74
CA LEU A 33 26.69 22.62 15.66
C LEU A 33 25.22 22.84 16.00
N ARG A 34 24.91 23.65 17.01
CA ARG A 34 23.53 24.02 17.34
C ARG A 34 22.82 24.70 16.17
N GLU A 35 23.47 25.66 15.51
CA GLU A 35 22.92 26.36 14.34
C GLU A 35 22.60 25.37 13.21
N ILE A 36 23.54 24.47 12.89
CA ILE A 36 23.36 23.40 11.88
C ILE A 36 22.21 22.45 12.25
N ILE A 37 22.18 21.99 13.51
CA ILE A 37 21.18 21.02 14.01
C ILE A 37 19.77 21.62 14.03
N SER A 38 19.66 22.92 14.31
CA SER A 38 18.39 23.65 14.36
C SER A 38 17.86 24.09 13.00
N ASP A 39 18.67 23.99 11.94
CA ASP A 39 18.29 24.42 10.60
C ASP A 39 17.21 23.49 10.00
N PRO A 40 16.02 24.02 9.63
CA PRO A 40 14.96 23.23 9.03
C PRO A 40 15.27 22.64 7.66
N PHE A 41 16.20 23.23 6.90
CA PHE A 41 16.59 22.76 5.56
C PHE A 41 17.59 21.62 5.63
N LEU A 42 18.54 21.67 6.58
CA LEU A 42 19.53 20.62 6.79
C LEU A 42 18.96 19.46 7.61
N ASN A 43 18.22 19.79 8.68
CA ASN A 43 17.46 18.89 9.53
C ASN A 43 18.09 17.50 9.80
N PRO A 44 19.25 17.44 10.49
CA PRO A 44 19.93 16.16 10.78
C PRO A 44 19.13 15.21 11.68
N TRP A 45 18.03 15.68 12.28
CA TRP A 45 17.12 14.84 13.07
C TRP A 45 16.30 13.87 12.23
N ARG A 46 16.15 14.14 10.93
CA ARG A 46 15.20 13.42 10.07
C ARG A 46 15.53 11.93 9.96
N GLN A 47 16.77 11.58 9.67
CA GLN A 47 17.19 10.20 9.48
C GLN A 47 17.16 9.36 10.79
N PRO A 48 17.66 9.84 11.93
CA PRO A 48 17.51 9.13 13.22
C PRO A 48 16.04 8.88 13.59
N ILE A 49 15.18 9.89 13.43
CA ILE A 49 13.74 9.74 13.69
C ILE A 49 13.13 8.72 12.72
N ALA A 50 13.44 8.81 11.43
CA ALA A 50 12.95 7.87 10.43
C ALA A 50 13.37 6.42 10.75
N ARG A 51 14.61 6.19 11.22
CA ARG A 51 15.08 4.86 11.67
C ARG A 51 14.26 4.32 12.84
N ILE A 52 13.97 5.15 13.85
CA ILE A 52 13.15 4.75 15.01
C ILE A 52 11.71 4.43 14.59
N LEU A 53 11.14 5.25 13.70
CA LEU A 53 9.79 5.02 13.16
C LEU A 53 9.73 3.73 12.33
N ALA A 54 10.76 3.44 11.54
CA ALA A 54 10.85 2.22 10.73
C ALA A 54 11.00 0.95 11.56
N ASN A 55 11.81 1.00 12.62
CA ASN A 55 12.07 -0.15 13.49
C ASN A 55 10.92 -0.43 14.47
N GLY A 56 9.93 0.47 14.58
CA GLY A 56 8.83 0.33 15.53
C GLY A 56 9.25 0.53 17.00
N SER A 57 10.47 0.98 17.28
CA SER A 57 11.05 1.12 18.62
C SER A 57 10.68 2.45 19.30
N CYS A 58 9.55 3.06 18.93
CA CYS A 58 9.14 4.37 19.43
C CYS A 58 8.92 4.38 20.95
N ALA A 59 8.39 3.30 21.51
CA ALA A 59 8.12 3.17 22.95
C ALA A 59 9.41 3.08 23.79
N ASP A 60 10.46 2.50 23.20
CA ASP A 60 11.75 2.25 23.84
C ASP A 60 12.64 3.49 23.86
N GLU A 61 12.33 4.51 23.05
CA GLU A 61 13.12 5.73 22.92
C GLU A 61 12.51 6.89 23.73
N PRO A 62 12.99 7.16 24.96
CA PRO A 62 12.38 8.15 25.84
C PRO A 62 12.53 9.59 25.30
N LEU A 63 13.59 9.89 24.56
CA LEU A 63 13.81 11.22 24.00
C LEU A 63 12.77 11.56 22.92
N LEU A 64 12.30 10.56 22.17
CA LEU A 64 11.29 10.76 21.13
C LEU A 64 9.97 11.30 21.70
N ARG A 65 9.63 10.95 22.95
CA ARG A 65 8.38 11.36 23.62
C ARG A 65 8.26 12.89 23.76
N HIS A 66 9.39 13.57 24.00
CA HIS A 66 9.44 15.02 24.26
C HIS A 66 10.27 15.77 23.22
N ILE A 67 10.66 15.12 22.12
CA ILE A 67 11.58 15.70 21.13
C ILE A 67 11.05 17.01 20.53
N ALA A 68 9.73 17.13 20.37
CA ALA A 68 9.08 18.29 19.78
C ALA A 68 9.05 19.54 20.69
N GLU A 69 9.39 19.40 21.98
CA GLU A 69 9.51 20.54 22.91
C GLU A 69 10.85 21.25 22.79
N ARG A 70 11.86 20.59 22.19
CA ARG A 70 13.20 21.15 22.04
C ARG A 70 13.22 22.20 20.94
N SER A 71 13.75 23.38 21.26
CA SER A 71 13.92 24.48 20.31
C SER A 71 14.90 24.17 19.18
N THR A 72 15.80 23.21 19.38
CA THR A 72 16.77 22.75 18.38
C THR A 72 16.19 21.77 17.37
N VAL A 73 14.95 21.30 17.56
CA VAL A 73 14.31 20.33 16.68
C VAL A 73 13.33 21.07 15.75
N PRO A 74 13.53 21.02 14.42
CA PRO A 74 12.59 21.58 13.47
C PRO A 74 11.18 20.99 13.62
N ARG A 75 10.15 21.84 13.52
CA ARG A 75 8.73 21.42 13.66
C ARG A 75 8.30 20.38 12.62
N GLN A 76 8.95 20.35 11.46
CA GLN A 76 8.67 19.37 10.42
C GLN A 76 8.85 17.92 10.91
N ASN A 77 9.77 17.68 11.85
CA ASN A 77 9.95 16.36 12.45
C ASN A 77 8.71 15.90 13.23
N ALA A 78 8.00 16.82 13.89
CA ALA A 78 6.75 16.49 14.57
C ALA A 78 5.64 16.13 13.57
N VAL A 79 5.61 16.77 12.39
CA VAL A 79 4.68 16.40 11.30
C VAL A 79 4.95 14.98 10.83
N ASP A 80 6.22 14.61 10.65
CA ASP A 80 6.61 13.27 10.19
C ASP A 80 6.33 12.20 11.27
N ILE A 81 6.65 12.47 12.54
CA ILE A 81 6.32 11.58 13.68
C ILE A 81 4.81 11.36 13.77
N LEU A 82 4.00 12.42 13.73
CA LEU A 82 2.54 12.28 13.80
C LEU A 82 1.97 11.55 12.57
N SER A 83 2.64 11.63 11.41
CA SER A 83 2.17 10.95 10.20
C SER A 83 2.42 9.44 10.23
N LEU A 84 3.52 8.97 10.86
CA LEU A 84 3.98 7.58 10.75
C LEU A 84 4.03 6.80 12.06
N ALA A 85 4.15 7.46 13.21
CA ALA A 85 4.35 6.75 14.48
C ALA A 85 3.11 5.92 14.89
N PRO A 86 3.30 4.85 15.70
CA PRO A 86 2.20 4.02 16.16
C PRO A 86 1.12 4.82 16.89
N THR A 87 -0.15 4.42 16.70
CA THR A 87 -1.30 5.12 17.32
C THR A 87 -1.19 5.23 18.83
N ALA A 88 -0.81 4.14 19.51
CA ALA A 88 -0.66 4.09 20.96
C ALA A 88 0.41 5.10 21.45
N PHE A 89 1.56 5.15 20.79
CA PHE A 89 2.64 6.09 21.13
C PHE A 89 2.16 7.54 21.03
N ILE A 90 1.46 7.89 19.95
CA ILE A 90 0.97 9.27 19.76
C ILE A 90 -0.09 9.65 20.79
N LEU A 91 -0.95 8.70 21.17
CA LEU A 91 -2.06 8.97 22.08
C LEU A 91 -1.63 9.08 23.55
N PHE A 92 -0.64 8.29 23.96
CA PHE A 92 -0.33 8.12 25.38
C PHE A 92 1.05 8.62 25.78
N ASP A 93 2.03 8.62 24.86
CA ASP A 93 3.43 8.92 25.21
C ASP A 93 3.94 10.22 24.57
N PHE A 94 3.53 10.53 23.35
CA PHE A 94 4.08 11.64 22.58
C PHE A 94 3.52 13.00 23.02
N THR A 95 4.42 13.94 23.28
CA THR A 95 4.06 15.31 23.61
C THR A 95 3.81 16.11 22.34
N ILE A 96 2.52 16.29 22.02
CA ILE A 96 2.08 16.97 20.80
C ILE A 96 2.37 18.48 20.89
N PRO A 97 3.23 19.04 20.01
CA PRO A 97 3.51 20.47 20.01
C PRO A 97 2.31 21.28 19.49
N ASN A 98 2.38 22.60 19.66
CA ASN A 98 1.39 23.50 19.07
C ASN A 98 1.66 23.71 17.58
N LEU A 99 0.89 23.04 16.72
CA LEU A 99 1.01 23.08 15.26
C LEU A 99 -0.10 23.93 14.63
N LYS A 100 0.18 24.48 13.44
CA LYS A 100 -0.81 25.25 12.68
C LYS A 100 -1.86 24.31 12.08
N GLN A 101 -3.01 24.87 11.73
CA GLN A 101 -4.11 24.11 11.13
C GLN A 101 -3.72 23.44 9.80
N ALA A 102 -2.87 24.10 8.99
CA ALA A 102 -2.35 23.53 7.74
C ALA A 102 -1.42 22.33 7.97
N ASP A 103 -0.66 22.35 9.08
CA ASP A 103 0.20 21.22 9.46
C ASP A 103 -0.68 20.02 9.85
N TRP A 104 -1.75 20.24 10.62
CA TRP A 104 -2.70 19.19 10.99
C TRP A 104 -3.41 18.58 9.78
N GLU A 105 -3.78 19.39 8.79
CA GLU A 105 -4.33 18.90 7.53
C GLU A 105 -3.33 18.02 6.78
N THR A 106 -2.08 18.48 6.70
CA THR A 106 -0.99 17.74 6.06
C THR A 106 -0.77 16.40 6.76
N ILE A 107 -0.66 16.40 8.10
CA ILE A 107 -0.53 15.18 8.90
C ILE A 107 -1.71 14.23 8.64
N PHE A 108 -2.94 14.76 8.62
CA PHE A 108 -4.13 13.94 8.39
C PHE A 108 -4.08 13.25 7.03
N ARG A 109 -3.80 14.00 5.96
CA ARG A 109 -3.72 13.46 4.58
C ARG A 109 -2.54 12.52 4.38
N ARG A 110 -1.45 12.74 5.11
CA ARG A 110 -0.27 11.89 5.11
C ARG A 110 -0.49 10.56 5.85
N ARG A 111 -1.30 10.55 6.90
CA ARG A 111 -1.52 9.36 7.72
C ARG A 111 -2.70 8.51 7.26
N PHE A 112 -3.83 9.15 7.02
CA PHE A 112 -5.12 8.48 6.86
C PHE A 112 -5.57 8.41 5.40
N LEU A 113 -6.41 7.42 5.13
CA LEU A 113 -7.09 7.25 3.85
C LEU A 113 -7.95 8.47 3.50
N PRO A 114 -7.94 8.97 2.24
CA PRO A 114 -8.74 10.12 1.81
C PRO A 114 -10.24 10.03 2.13
N GLY A 115 -10.83 8.84 2.04
CA GLY A 115 -12.22 8.56 2.38
C GLY A 115 -12.57 8.84 3.84
N TRP A 116 -11.56 8.97 4.72
CA TRP A 116 -11.75 9.28 6.13
C TRP A 116 -11.92 10.78 6.40
N VAL A 117 -11.72 11.64 5.39
CA VAL A 117 -12.08 13.07 5.47
C VAL A 117 -13.58 13.26 5.76
N LYS A 118 -14.42 12.26 5.50
CA LYS A 118 -15.84 12.23 5.91
C LYS A 118 -16.07 12.51 7.40
N TRP A 119 -15.06 12.25 8.24
CA TRP A 119 -15.11 12.49 9.69
C TRP A 119 -14.86 13.95 10.09
N LYS A 120 -14.40 14.79 9.16
CA LYS A 120 -14.07 16.18 9.45
C LYS A 120 -15.29 16.98 9.91
N ARG A 121 -16.38 16.94 9.14
CA ARG A 121 -17.57 17.79 9.37
C ARG A 121 -17.13 19.23 9.68
N ASP A 122 -17.65 19.83 10.74
CA ASP A 122 -17.33 21.21 11.20
C ASP A 122 -16.16 21.29 12.18
N LEU A 123 -15.45 20.18 12.43
CA LEU A 123 -14.35 20.13 13.39
C LEU A 123 -13.05 20.69 12.79
N SER A 124 -12.15 21.09 13.69
CA SER A 124 -10.77 21.43 13.32
C SER A 124 -9.98 20.18 12.93
N TRP A 125 -8.99 20.30 12.04
CA TRP A 125 -8.14 19.18 11.64
C TRP A 125 -7.43 18.52 12.83
N ARG A 126 -7.04 19.29 13.85
CA ARG A 126 -6.49 18.73 15.09
C ARG A 126 -7.46 17.80 15.82
N GLU A 127 -8.72 18.23 15.98
CA GLU A 127 -9.74 17.42 16.66
C GLU A 127 -10.10 16.17 15.87
N VAL A 128 -10.21 16.32 14.55
CA VAL A 128 -10.52 15.21 13.63
C VAL A 128 -9.41 14.19 13.65
N TYR A 129 -8.15 14.65 13.57
CA TYR A 129 -6.99 13.80 13.68
C TYR A 129 -7.02 12.98 14.97
N LYS A 130 -7.20 13.63 16.14
CA LYS A 130 -7.25 12.93 17.43
C LYS A 130 -8.41 11.95 17.53
N ARG A 131 -9.61 12.31 17.05
CA ARG A 131 -10.79 11.43 17.07
C ARG A 131 -10.59 10.21 16.19
N VAL A 132 -10.09 10.40 14.97
CA VAL A 132 -9.81 9.30 14.05
C VAL A 132 -8.70 8.42 14.60
N LEU A 133 -7.64 9.00 15.17
CA LEU A 133 -6.55 8.25 15.79
C LEU A 133 -7.04 7.38 16.97
N MET A 134 -7.85 7.95 17.87
CA MET A 134 -8.48 7.19 18.96
C MET A 134 -9.36 6.06 18.44
N ARG A 135 -10.11 6.29 17.35
CA ARG A 135 -10.95 5.26 16.72
C ARG A 135 -10.13 4.13 16.15
N VAL A 136 -9.06 4.44 15.40
CA VAL A 136 -8.14 3.42 14.87
C VAL A 136 -7.57 2.62 16.02
N TRP A 137 -7.03 3.29 17.05
CA TRP A 137 -6.46 2.60 18.20
C TRP A 137 -7.50 1.70 18.88
N HIS A 138 -8.68 2.21 19.21
CA HIS A 138 -9.75 1.43 19.84
C HIS A 138 -10.16 0.22 18.99
N ARG A 139 -10.32 0.43 17.67
CA ARG A 139 -10.68 -0.62 16.73
C ARG A 139 -9.55 -1.58 16.45
N SER A 140 -8.29 -1.23 16.71
CA SER A 140 -7.14 -2.15 16.63
C SER A 140 -7.12 -3.15 17.80
N GLN A 141 -7.68 -2.75 18.95
CA GLN A 141 -7.71 -3.55 20.18
C GLN A 141 -9.03 -4.33 20.34
N THR A 142 -10.12 -3.84 19.76
CA THR A 142 -11.47 -4.36 19.99
C THR A 142 -12.24 -4.53 18.68
N SER A 143 -13.20 -5.44 18.64
CA SER A 143 -14.10 -5.64 17.49
C SER A 143 -15.24 -4.61 17.41
N CYS A 144 -15.03 -3.40 17.94
CA CYS A 144 -16.05 -2.37 18.00
C CYS A 144 -16.44 -1.86 16.61
N THR A 145 -17.75 -1.79 16.38
CA THR A 145 -18.37 -1.33 15.12
C THR A 145 -19.31 -0.14 15.33
N ALA A 146 -19.31 0.47 16.53
CA ALA A 146 -20.23 1.53 16.90
C ALA A 146 -20.12 2.76 15.99
N ASP A 147 -18.90 3.14 15.62
CA ASP A 147 -18.64 4.31 14.78
C ASP A 147 -18.78 4.02 13.28
N GLU A 148 -18.65 2.78 12.83
CA GLU A 148 -18.70 2.41 11.42
C GLU A 148 -19.54 1.14 11.25
N ALA A 149 -20.86 1.31 11.13
CA ALA A 149 -21.81 0.21 11.01
C ALA A 149 -21.72 -0.54 9.67
N TRP A 150 -21.24 0.15 8.63
CA TRP A 150 -21.05 -0.35 7.27
C TRP A 150 -19.60 -0.16 6.85
N THR A 151 -18.99 -1.23 6.35
CA THR A 151 -17.64 -1.21 5.80
C THR A 151 -17.72 -1.29 4.29
N LYS A 152 -17.09 -0.30 3.63
CA LYS A 152 -17.01 -0.25 2.17
C LYS A 152 -15.78 -0.98 1.63
N PHE A 153 -15.89 -1.50 0.43
CA PHE A 153 -14.80 -2.13 -0.31
C PHE A 153 -14.99 -1.93 -1.81
N VAL A 154 -13.92 -2.06 -2.58
CA VAL A 154 -13.95 -1.84 -4.05
C VAL A 154 -13.75 -3.16 -4.77
N VAL A 155 -14.51 -3.39 -5.84
CA VAL A 155 -14.38 -4.57 -6.70
C VAL A 155 -14.02 -4.12 -8.11
N LEU A 156 -12.90 -4.62 -8.63
CA LEU A 156 -12.48 -4.43 -10.00
C LEU A 156 -13.01 -5.59 -10.85
N ASN A 157 -13.88 -5.27 -11.80
CA ASN A 157 -14.45 -6.25 -12.72
C ASN A 157 -13.63 -6.33 -14.01
N LYS A 158 -13.70 -7.49 -14.66
CA LYS A 158 -13.03 -7.73 -15.95
C LYS A 158 -13.56 -6.90 -17.12
N ASN A 159 -14.77 -6.34 -17.01
CA ASN A 159 -15.44 -5.58 -18.07
C ASN A 159 -15.02 -4.09 -18.13
N GLY A 160 -14.07 -3.66 -17.30
CA GLY A 160 -13.70 -2.24 -17.23
C GLY A 160 -14.46 -1.46 -16.16
N THR A 161 -15.37 -2.07 -15.40
CA THR A 161 -16.09 -1.37 -14.33
C THR A 161 -15.43 -1.61 -12.97
N ALA A 162 -15.55 -0.63 -12.08
CA ALA A 162 -15.24 -0.78 -10.68
C ALA A 162 -16.48 -0.48 -9.83
N ASN A 163 -16.74 -1.28 -8.82
CA ASN A 163 -17.88 -1.14 -7.94
C ASN A 163 -17.43 -0.82 -6.51
N GLU A 164 -17.98 0.22 -5.89
CA GLU A 164 -17.88 0.46 -4.46
C GLU A 164 -19.09 -0.20 -3.78
N LEU A 165 -18.84 -1.23 -2.99
CA LEU A 165 -19.85 -2.03 -2.29
C LEU A 165 -19.71 -1.84 -0.78
N ASP A 166 -20.77 -2.16 -0.04
CA ASP A 166 -20.79 -2.12 1.41
C ASP A 166 -21.36 -3.40 2.03
N VAL A 167 -20.90 -3.68 3.23
CA VAL A 167 -21.36 -4.80 4.06
C VAL A 167 -21.40 -4.37 5.51
N SER A 168 -22.25 -5.02 6.32
CA SER A 168 -22.29 -4.74 7.76
C SER A 168 -20.95 -5.07 8.41
N SER A 169 -20.39 -4.11 9.15
CA SER A 169 -19.08 -4.25 9.81
C SER A 169 -19.07 -5.31 10.91
N ARG A 170 -20.24 -5.71 11.44
CA ARG A 170 -20.34 -6.68 12.55
C ARG A 170 -19.89 -8.08 12.14
N ASN A 171 -20.18 -8.46 10.91
CA ASN A 171 -19.96 -9.81 10.39
C ASN A 171 -19.12 -9.77 9.10
N ILE A 172 -18.30 -8.72 8.91
CA ILE A 172 -17.46 -8.64 7.72
C ILE A 172 -16.42 -9.75 7.73
N ASN A 173 -16.49 -10.62 6.73
CA ASN A 173 -15.47 -11.60 6.45
C ASN A 173 -15.15 -11.52 4.94
N PRO A 174 -14.07 -10.82 4.55
CA PRO A 174 -13.70 -10.67 3.15
C PRO A 174 -13.49 -12.00 2.43
N ALA A 175 -13.00 -13.03 3.12
CA ALA A 175 -12.81 -14.35 2.50
C ALA A 175 -14.15 -14.98 2.08
N ASN A 176 -15.19 -14.85 2.92
CA ASN A 176 -16.53 -15.36 2.61
C ASN A 176 -17.19 -14.52 1.50
N ILE A 177 -17.12 -13.20 1.60
CA ILE A 177 -17.67 -12.28 0.60
C ILE A 177 -17.05 -12.58 -0.78
N PHE A 178 -15.73 -12.77 -0.82
CA PHE A 178 -15.05 -13.09 -2.07
C PHE A 178 -15.36 -14.52 -2.56
N HIS A 179 -15.55 -15.47 -1.65
CA HIS A 179 -16.00 -16.81 -2.04
C HIS A 179 -17.35 -16.77 -2.74
N ASP A 180 -18.32 -16.01 -2.22
CA ASP A 180 -19.63 -15.83 -2.86
C ASP A 180 -19.50 -15.18 -4.25
N MET A 181 -18.61 -14.20 -4.39
CA MET A 181 -18.29 -13.60 -5.69
C MET A 181 -17.69 -14.60 -6.69
N LYS A 182 -16.83 -15.51 -6.21
CA LYS A 182 -16.27 -16.59 -7.02
C LYS A 182 -17.34 -17.57 -7.46
N VAL A 183 -18.27 -17.95 -6.57
CA VAL A 183 -19.41 -18.82 -6.92
C VAL A 183 -20.24 -18.17 -8.02
N ASN A 184 -20.59 -16.89 -7.87
CA ASN A 184 -21.34 -16.13 -8.87
C ASN A 184 -20.61 -16.00 -10.22
N SER A 185 -19.27 -16.10 -10.21
CA SER A 185 -18.43 -16.02 -11.40
C SER A 185 -18.02 -17.38 -11.98
N ASN A 186 -18.54 -18.50 -11.44
CA ASN A 186 -18.14 -19.87 -11.79
C ASN A 186 -16.64 -20.19 -11.53
N LEU A 187 -16.04 -19.55 -10.53
CA LEU A 187 -14.63 -19.70 -10.13
C LEU A 187 -14.47 -20.37 -8.76
N ALA A 188 -15.52 -20.97 -8.21
CA ALA A 188 -15.51 -21.59 -6.89
C ALA A 188 -14.45 -22.72 -6.75
N HIS A 189 -14.15 -23.42 -7.84
CA HIS A 189 -13.18 -24.52 -7.91
C HIS A 189 -11.72 -24.07 -7.83
N LEU A 190 -11.44 -22.78 -7.99
CA LEU A 190 -10.09 -22.23 -7.96
C LEU A 190 -9.74 -21.73 -6.56
N GLU A 191 -8.46 -21.62 -6.25
CA GLU A 191 -7.99 -21.10 -4.97
C GLU A 191 -8.12 -19.56 -4.91
N THR A 192 -8.49 -19.01 -3.75
CA THR A 192 -8.43 -17.56 -3.52
C THR A 192 -7.00 -17.14 -3.23
N ARG A 193 -6.51 -16.14 -3.96
CA ARG A 193 -5.19 -15.54 -3.77
C ARG A 193 -5.34 -14.17 -3.14
N ILE A 194 -4.50 -13.89 -2.13
CA ILE A 194 -4.55 -12.65 -1.36
C ILE A 194 -3.19 -11.99 -1.43
N ARG A 195 -3.13 -10.76 -1.91
CA ARG A 195 -1.90 -9.97 -2.01
C ARG A 195 -1.97 -8.77 -1.09
N LEU A 196 -0.88 -8.50 -0.37
CA LEU A 196 -0.65 -7.23 0.29
C LEU A 196 -0.18 -6.24 -0.78
N VAL A 197 -0.98 -5.20 -1.03
CA VAL A 197 -0.71 -4.18 -2.07
C VAL A 197 0.23 -3.11 -1.54
N VAL A 198 -0.14 -2.54 -0.40
CA VAL A 198 0.61 -1.50 0.29
C VAL A 198 0.23 -1.51 1.77
N GLU A 199 1.19 -1.21 2.62
CA GLU A 199 0.99 -0.96 4.04
C GLU A 199 1.16 0.54 4.33
N LEU A 200 0.19 1.10 5.05
CA LEU A 200 0.18 2.47 5.56
C LEU A 200 0.31 2.45 7.08
N ALA A 201 0.43 3.59 7.73
CA ALA A 201 0.63 3.68 9.18
C ALA A 201 -0.45 2.95 10.02
N ASP A 202 -1.70 2.99 9.58
CA ASP A 202 -2.86 2.50 10.36
C ASP A 202 -3.63 1.36 9.68
N VAL A 203 -3.43 1.17 8.39
CA VAL A 203 -4.16 0.19 7.57
C VAL A 203 -3.25 -0.44 6.54
N ARG A 204 -3.58 -1.65 6.14
CA ARG A 204 -2.98 -2.31 4.98
C ARG A 204 -4.04 -2.65 3.95
N ILE A 205 -3.66 -2.56 2.68
CA ILE A 205 -4.56 -2.75 1.55
C ILE A 205 -4.35 -4.14 0.99
N LEU A 206 -5.41 -4.94 0.99
CA LEU A 206 -5.38 -6.32 0.55
C LEU A 206 -6.20 -6.48 -0.73
N ALA A 207 -5.64 -7.20 -1.70
CA ALA A 207 -6.30 -7.59 -2.93
C ALA A 207 -6.63 -9.09 -2.92
N PHE A 208 -7.90 -9.42 -3.10
CA PHE A 208 -8.43 -10.78 -3.20
C PHE A 208 -8.76 -11.05 -4.65
N GLY A 209 -8.22 -12.14 -5.18
CA GLY A 209 -8.42 -12.53 -6.57
C GLY A 209 -8.29 -14.02 -6.77
N VAL A 210 -8.31 -14.43 -8.03
CA VAL A 210 -8.09 -15.83 -8.43
C VAL A 210 -7.10 -15.85 -9.58
N LEU A 211 -6.16 -16.80 -9.51
CA LEU A 211 -5.17 -17.06 -10.57
C LEU A 211 -5.52 -18.34 -11.32
N ASN A 212 -5.55 -18.28 -12.65
CA ASN A 212 -5.79 -19.44 -13.51
C ASN A 212 -4.99 -19.39 -14.82
N ARG A 213 -4.91 -20.50 -15.57
CA ARG A 213 -4.44 -20.52 -16.97
C ARG A 213 -5.65 -20.56 -17.90
N PRO A 214 -6.26 -19.41 -18.22
CA PRO A 214 -7.48 -19.39 -19.02
C PRO A 214 -7.20 -19.85 -20.45
N ARG A 215 -8.15 -20.62 -21.03
CA ARG A 215 -8.09 -21.05 -22.44
C ARG A 215 -8.39 -19.92 -23.44
N GLY A 216 -8.82 -18.75 -22.97
CA GLY A 216 -9.16 -17.60 -23.81
C GLY A 216 -9.23 -16.29 -23.01
N ARG A 217 -9.25 -15.15 -23.71
CA ARG A 217 -9.11 -13.82 -23.09
C ARG A 217 -10.33 -13.36 -22.29
N PHE A 218 -11.52 -13.90 -22.56
CA PHE A 218 -12.78 -13.44 -21.97
C PHE A 218 -12.92 -13.61 -20.45
N THR A 219 -12.04 -14.40 -19.83
CA THR A 219 -12.03 -14.61 -18.37
C THR A 219 -10.94 -13.81 -17.67
N ILE A 220 -9.99 -13.25 -18.41
CA ILE A 220 -8.89 -12.44 -17.88
C ILE A 220 -9.44 -11.11 -17.37
N ASN A 221 -8.93 -10.67 -16.22
CA ASN A 221 -9.21 -9.36 -15.67
C ASN A 221 -7.98 -8.46 -15.83
N ASP A 222 -7.94 -7.70 -16.93
CA ASP A 222 -6.82 -6.80 -17.21
C ASP A 222 -6.69 -5.69 -16.16
N ASN A 223 -7.81 -5.23 -15.57
CA ASN A 223 -7.78 -4.21 -14.51
C ASN A 223 -7.10 -4.72 -13.24
N ALA A 224 -7.32 -5.98 -12.88
CA ALA A 224 -6.65 -6.62 -11.75
C ALA A 224 -5.14 -6.68 -11.98
N ARG A 225 -4.71 -7.04 -13.19
CA ARG A 225 -3.30 -7.05 -13.56
C ARG A 225 -2.69 -5.65 -13.46
N VAL A 226 -3.29 -4.65 -14.11
CA VAL A 226 -2.76 -3.27 -14.15
C VAL A 226 -2.75 -2.62 -12.76
N PHE A 227 -3.68 -2.99 -11.88
CA PHE A 227 -3.69 -2.52 -10.50
C PHE A 227 -2.49 -3.06 -9.71
N LEU A 228 -2.18 -4.36 -9.85
CA LEU A 228 -1.07 -5.00 -9.13
C LEU A 228 0.29 -4.76 -9.77
N HIS A 229 0.32 -4.61 -11.09
CA HIS A 229 1.49 -4.31 -11.92
C HIS A 229 1.25 -2.97 -12.62
N PRO A 230 1.56 -1.84 -11.94
CA PRO A 230 1.45 -0.53 -12.54
C PRO A 230 2.23 -0.47 -13.86
N PRO A 231 1.70 0.21 -14.91
CA PRO A 231 2.34 0.21 -16.22
C PRO A 231 3.75 0.81 -16.13
N GLY A 232 4.68 0.46 -17.03
CA GLY A 232 6.03 1.06 -17.06
C GLY A 232 7.02 0.60 -15.97
N ILE A 233 6.61 -0.28 -15.05
CA ILE A 233 7.53 -0.96 -14.11
C ILE A 233 8.12 -2.22 -14.74
N GLU A 234 7.33 -2.93 -15.56
CA GLU A 234 7.82 -4.09 -16.32
C GLU A 234 8.82 -3.60 -17.39
N ARG A 235 10.05 -4.12 -17.38
CA ARG A 235 11.08 -3.81 -18.40
C ARG A 235 10.62 -4.32 -19.77
N GLU A 236 10.03 -3.44 -20.56
CA GLU A 236 9.86 -3.61 -22.01
C GLU A 236 11.26 -3.71 -22.66
N GLY A 237 11.81 -4.92 -22.77
CA GLY A 237 13.14 -5.10 -23.37
C GLY A 237 13.77 -6.49 -23.29
N LEU A 238 13.21 -7.44 -22.53
CA LEU A 238 13.63 -8.86 -22.58
C LEU A 238 12.69 -9.74 -23.42
N PHE A 239 11.69 -9.15 -24.07
CA PHE A 239 10.59 -9.85 -24.73
C PHE A 239 10.64 -9.85 -26.26
N THR A 240 11.79 -9.52 -26.86
CA THR A 240 12.00 -9.66 -28.31
C THR A 240 13.26 -10.48 -28.56
N ALA A 241 13.16 -11.82 -28.54
CA ALA A 241 14.01 -12.72 -29.34
C ALA A 241 13.82 -14.23 -29.09
N SER A 242 13.19 -14.70 -28.00
CA SER A 242 13.28 -16.14 -27.66
C SER A 242 11.98 -16.96 -27.70
N ASP A 243 10.82 -16.38 -27.97
CA ASP A 243 9.54 -17.12 -27.94
C ASP A 243 9.01 -17.59 -29.31
N GLU A 244 9.82 -17.50 -30.38
CA GLU A 244 9.52 -18.15 -31.67
C GLU A 244 10.17 -19.54 -31.84
N VAL A 245 10.85 -20.10 -30.83
CA VAL A 245 11.54 -21.41 -30.98
C VAL A 245 11.04 -22.51 -30.03
N ALA A 246 10.03 -22.26 -29.20
CA ALA A 246 9.39 -23.33 -28.39
C ALA A 246 8.20 -23.99 -29.11
N GLY A 247 8.24 -24.00 -30.44
CA GLY A 247 7.23 -24.58 -31.32
C GLY A 247 7.75 -25.73 -32.18
N GLU A 248 8.54 -26.66 -31.65
CA GLU A 248 8.75 -27.95 -32.31
C GLU A 248 9.35 -29.00 -31.35
N LEU A 249 8.96 -30.27 -31.56
CA LEU A 249 9.44 -31.50 -30.92
C LEU A 249 8.61 -32.06 -29.75
N VAL A 250 7.59 -32.84 -30.11
CA VAL A 250 7.49 -34.32 -29.94
C VAL A 250 6.03 -34.70 -29.69
N TYR A 251 5.31 -35.10 -30.74
CA TYR A 251 4.48 -36.32 -30.76
C TYR A 251 4.22 -36.70 -32.23
N GLY A 252 4.57 -37.94 -32.58
CA GLY A 252 4.49 -38.49 -33.92
C GLY A 252 3.05 -38.65 -34.45
N SER A 253 2.94 -38.47 -35.77
CA SER A 253 1.80 -38.58 -36.72
C SER A 253 1.03 -39.93 -36.69
N PRO A 254 -0.02 -40.18 -37.54
CA PRO A 254 -0.50 -39.40 -38.70
C PRO A 254 -2.05 -39.32 -38.94
N MET A 255 -2.39 -38.52 -39.97
CA MET A 255 -3.63 -38.45 -40.75
C MET A 255 -4.79 -37.59 -40.21
N SER A 256 -4.95 -36.39 -40.77
CA SER A 256 -5.96 -36.15 -41.81
C SER A 256 -5.89 -34.70 -42.31
N ASN A 257 -5.80 -34.58 -43.63
CA ASN A 257 -5.87 -33.34 -44.38
C ASN A 257 -7.26 -32.71 -44.20
N PHE A 258 -7.33 -31.42 -43.90
CA PHE A 258 -8.17 -30.48 -44.64
C PHE A 258 -7.72 -29.05 -44.32
N SER A 259 -7.12 -28.42 -45.33
CA SER A 259 -6.92 -26.98 -45.37
C SER A 259 -8.25 -26.31 -45.68
N THR A 260 -8.70 -25.43 -44.80
CA THR A 260 -9.57 -24.30 -45.18
C THR A 260 -9.00 -23.06 -44.52
N ALA A 261 -8.45 -22.19 -45.37
CA ALA A 261 -8.08 -20.84 -45.03
C ALA A 261 -9.32 -20.07 -44.57
N SER A 262 -9.32 -19.62 -43.32
CA SER A 262 -10.11 -18.48 -42.87
C SER A 262 -9.15 -17.49 -42.24
N SER A 263 -8.89 -16.43 -43.00
CA SER A 263 -8.24 -15.21 -42.58
C SER A 263 -9.10 -14.50 -41.54
N ASP A 264 -9.05 -14.94 -40.29
CA ASP A 264 -9.51 -14.12 -39.18
C ASP A 264 -8.35 -13.22 -38.77
N VAL A 265 -8.43 -11.98 -39.26
CA VAL A 265 -7.64 -10.83 -38.82
C VAL A 265 -7.89 -10.66 -37.32
N PHE A 266 -7.02 -11.24 -36.50
CA PHE A 266 -6.98 -10.95 -35.06
C PHE A 266 -6.76 -9.44 -34.88
N PRO A 267 -7.62 -8.74 -34.10
CA PRO A 267 -7.29 -7.39 -33.70
C PRO A 267 -6.03 -7.44 -32.81
N PRO A 268 -5.19 -6.40 -32.85
CA PRO A 268 -3.90 -6.39 -32.19
C PRO A 268 -4.05 -6.62 -30.68
N ASP A 269 -3.03 -7.26 -30.14
CA ASP A 269 -2.87 -7.68 -28.77
C ASP A 269 -3.30 -6.60 -27.76
N SER A 270 -4.21 -6.90 -26.83
CA SER A 270 -4.52 -5.96 -25.73
C SER A 270 -3.35 -5.77 -24.75
N SER A 271 -2.34 -6.64 -24.81
CA SER A 271 -1.01 -6.46 -24.20
C SER A 271 -0.17 -5.38 -24.90
N THR A 272 -0.56 -4.91 -26.08
CA THR A 272 0.10 -3.81 -26.81
C THR A 272 -0.60 -2.46 -26.62
N ARG A 273 -1.48 -2.31 -25.62
CA ARG A 273 -1.75 -0.98 -25.08
C ARG A 273 -0.44 -0.47 -24.48
N ARG A 274 0.39 0.13 -25.35
CA ARG A 274 1.52 0.94 -24.93
C ARG A 274 0.99 1.85 -23.83
N PRO A 275 1.63 1.91 -22.66
CA PRO A 275 1.30 2.97 -21.71
C PRO A 275 1.30 4.27 -22.51
N PRO A 276 0.27 5.11 -22.39
CA PRO A 276 0.23 6.37 -23.12
C PRO A 276 1.58 7.06 -22.92
N HIS A 277 2.27 7.37 -24.02
CA HIS A 277 3.63 7.89 -24.00
C HIS A 277 3.70 9.09 -23.02
N GLY A 278 4.41 8.94 -21.90
CA GLY A 278 4.68 10.05 -20.97
C GLY A 278 4.34 9.84 -19.49
N PHE A 279 3.77 8.70 -19.07
CA PHE A 279 3.51 8.50 -17.63
C PHE A 279 4.81 8.19 -16.85
N THR A 280 5.36 9.23 -16.24
CA THR A 280 6.33 9.10 -15.15
C THR A 280 5.51 9.01 -13.87
N TYR A 281 5.52 7.87 -13.19
CA TYR A 281 4.83 7.75 -11.91
C TYR A 281 5.58 8.57 -10.87
N GLU A 282 4.82 9.20 -9.98
CA GLU A 282 5.39 9.78 -8.78
C GLU A 282 5.14 8.84 -7.61
N ARG A 283 6.05 8.85 -6.64
CA ARG A 283 5.86 8.12 -5.39
C ARG A 283 4.61 8.61 -4.68
N MET A 284 3.90 7.70 -4.02
CA MET A 284 2.72 8.08 -3.28
C MET A 284 3.08 8.96 -2.08
N MET A 285 2.61 10.20 -2.09
CA MET A 285 2.89 11.17 -1.03
C MET A 285 1.76 11.27 0.02
N GLN A 286 0.53 10.87 -0.34
CA GLN A 286 -0.66 10.95 0.51
C GLN A 286 -1.65 9.83 0.15
N PRO A 287 -1.94 8.88 1.06
CA PRO A 287 -1.27 8.65 2.35
C PRO A 287 0.18 8.18 2.17
N LEU A 288 1.05 8.38 3.17
CA LEU A 288 2.42 7.89 3.14
C LEU A 288 2.45 6.38 3.41
N PRO A 289 3.17 5.59 2.58
CA PRO A 289 3.50 4.22 2.90
C PRO A 289 4.33 4.09 4.18
N THR A 290 4.28 2.91 4.80
CA THR A 290 5.31 2.53 5.79
C THR A 290 6.68 2.45 5.13
N PRO A 291 7.79 2.52 5.89
CA PRO A 291 9.14 2.46 5.32
C PRO A 291 9.39 1.23 4.44
N ALA A 292 8.81 0.07 4.77
CA ALA A 292 8.89 -1.15 3.97
C ALA A 292 8.22 -1.01 2.58
N PHE A 293 7.32 -0.03 2.41
CA PHE A 293 6.62 0.27 1.16
C PHE A 293 6.93 1.68 0.62
N ALA A 294 8.02 2.33 1.07
CA ALA A 294 8.33 3.71 0.72
C ALA A 294 8.52 3.97 -0.79
N GLU A 295 8.86 2.92 -1.55
CA GLU A 295 9.02 2.98 -3.00
C GLU A 295 7.70 2.75 -3.78
N TYR A 296 6.57 2.48 -3.11
CA TYR A 296 5.29 2.30 -3.78
C TYR A 296 4.93 3.53 -4.67
N PRO A 297 4.48 3.34 -5.93
CA PRO A 297 4.03 2.08 -6.54
C PRO A 297 5.13 1.23 -7.18
N PHE A 298 6.39 1.69 -7.19
CA PHE A 298 7.54 0.99 -7.74
C PHE A 298 7.89 -0.27 -6.96
N TYR A 299 8.89 -1.00 -7.47
CA TYR A 299 9.46 -2.15 -6.79
C TYR A 299 10.03 -1.74 -5.43
N THR A 300 9.41 -2.22 -4.36
CA THR A 300 9.93 -2.11 -3.00
C THR A 300 10.75 -3.37 -2.74
N SER A 301 12.06 -3.19 -2.58
CA SER A 301 12.97 -4.28 -2.21
C SER A 301 12.63 -4.83 -0.83
N GLU A 302 13.05 -6.07 -0.57
CA GLU A 302 12.79 -6.83 0.66
C GLU A 302 11.39 -7.44 0.70
N SER A 303 11.28 -8.65 1.26
CA SER A 303 10.16 -9.62 1.19
C SER A 303 8.72 -9.15 1.52
N HIS A 304 8.52 -7.86 1.76
CA HIS A 304 7.29 -7.23 2.22
C HIS A 304 6.29 -7.02 1.09
N ASP A 305 6.75 -6.68 -0.11
CA ASP A 305 5.86 -6.48 -1.25
C ASP A 305 5.55 -7.78 -1.97
N LYS A 306 4.35 -8.26 -1.67
CA LYS A 306 3.83 -9.53 -2.18
C LYS A 306 3.18 -9.40 -3.54
N ARG A 307 3.05 -8.19 -4.11
CA ARG A 307 2.53 -7.99 -5.48
C ARG A 307 3.39 -8.75 -6.50
N TRP A 308 4.70 -8.77 -6.27
CA TRP A 308 5.70 -9.37 -7.17
C TRP A 308 6.10 -10.80 -6.79
N LEU A 309 5.58 -11.37 -5.69
CA LEU A 309 6.01 -12.71 -5.24
C LEU A 309 5.59 -13.79 -6.26
N GLY A 310 6.63 -14.33 -6.93
CA GLY A 310 6.57 -15.35 -7.98
C GLY A 310 7.52 -15.12 -9.19
N SER A 311 8.45 -14.16 -9.10
CA SER A 311 8.99 -13.29 -10.16
C SER A 311 9.85 -13.89 -11.32
N GLY A 312 9.29 -14.04 -12.53
CA GLY A 312 9.91 -13.86 -13.87
C GLY A 312 8.85 -13.62 -14.97
N SER A 313 9.09 -13.70 -16.28
CA SER A 313 7.96 -13.82 -17.27
C SER A 313 6.96 -14.98 -16.99
N PHE A 314 7.34 -15.77 -16.00
CA PHE A 314 6.74 -16.80 -15.19
C PHE A 314 6.06 -16.32 -13.85
N GLU A 315 5.74 -15.02 -13.59
CA GLU A 315 5.44 -14.45 -12.22
C GLU A 315 4.22 -15.04 -11.51
N GLU A 316 3.18 -15.38 -12.25
CA GLU A 316 2.02 -16.10 -11.70
C GLU A 316 2.12 -17.61 -12.01
N ASN A 317 3.31 -18.11 -12.33
CA ASN A 317 3.56 -19.39 -12.98
C ASN A 317 2.81 -19.51 -14.33
N GLY A 318 2.81 -18.40 -15.10
CA GLY A 318 2.05 -18.27 -16.36
C GLY A 318 0.53 -18.28 -16.17
N ARG A 319 0.05 -17.97 -14.96
CA ARG A 319 -1.37 -17.73 -14.70
C ARG A 319 -1.70 -16.26 -14.96
N TYR A 320 -2.99 -15.99 -14.96
CA TYR A 320 -3.57 -14.67 -15.12
C TYR A 320 -4.63 -14.48 -14.02
N TRP A 321 -4.78 -13.25 -13.55
CA TRP A 321 -5.95 -12.85 -12.77
C TRP A 321 -7.22 -13.06 -13.58
N VAL A 322 -8.16 -13.84 -13.04
CA VAL A 322 -9.44 -14.13 -13.66
C VAL A 322 -10.61 -13.77 -12.74
N GLY A 323 -11.71 -13.33 -13.34
CA GLY A 323 -12.91 -12.92 -12.58
C GLY A 323 -12.74 -11.60 -11.83
N PRO A 324 -13.61 -11.30 -10.84
CA PRO A 324 -13.52 -10.06 -10.07
C PRO A 324 -12.31 -10.07 -9.13
N MET A 325 -11.76 -8.89 -8.86
CA MET A 325 -10.78 -8.66 -7.79
C MET A 325 -11.38 -7.75 -6.74
N MET A 326 -11.33 -8.13 -5.47
CA MET A 326 -11.87 -7.35 -4.36
C MET A 326 -10.74 -6.70 -3.54
N LEU A 327 -10.86 -5.41 -3.26
CA LEU A 327 -9.91 -4.59 -2.52
C LEU A 327 -10.51 -4.18 -1.18
N VAL A 328 -9.80 -4.46 -0.10
CA VAL A 328 -10.23 -4.15 1.28
C VAL A 328 -9.11 -3.46 2.07
N ALA A 329 -9.48 -2.57 2.98
CA ALA A 329 -8.58 -2.00 3.96
C ALA A 329 -8.70 -2.75 5.29
N GLN A 330 -7.61 -3.33 5.77
CA GLN A 330 -7.53 -4.00 7.07
C GLN A 330 -6.80 -3.11 8.06
N ILE A 331 -7.36 -2.95 9.27
CA ILE A 331 -6.75 -2.14 10.33
C ILE A 331 -5.53 -2.89 10.88
N ILE A 332 -4.43 -2.16 11.10
CA ILE A 332 -3.22 -2.69 11.71
C ILE A 332 -3.36 -2.60 13.23
N GLY A 333 -3.08 -3.71 13.91
CA GLY A 333 -3.02 -3.82 15.36
C GLY A 333 -1.72 -4.47 15.84
N PRO A 334 -1.51 -4.55 17.17
CA PRO A 334 -0.24 -5.02 17.76
C PRO A 334 0.16 -6.43 17.33
N GLN A 335 -0.82 -7.26 16.97
CA GLN A 335 -0.62 -8.66 16.63
C GLN A 335 -0.59 -8.90 15.11
N THR A 336 -0.80 -7.87 14.28
CA THR A 336 -0.91 -8.01 12.82
C THR A 336 0.37 -8.56 12.17
N HIS A 337 1.55 -8.21 12.71
CA HIS A 337 2.86 -8.67 12.23
C HIS A 337 3.35 -9.97 12.87
N VAL A 338 2.62 -10.51 13.85
CA VAL A 338 2.99 -11.78 14.51
C VAL A 338 2.70 -12.93 13.54
N HIS A 339 3.74 -13.68 13.19
CA HIS A 339 3.61 -14.86 12.34
C HIS A 339 3.24 -16.06 13.21
N ASN A 340 2.04 -16.61 12.99
CA ASN A 340 1.54 -17.77 13.73
C ASN A 340 1.81 -19.04 12.94
N GLY A 341 3.03 -19.59 13.04
CA GLY A 341 3.35 -20.93 12.55
C GLY A 341 4.71 -21.06 11.88
N PRO A 342 5.20 -22.30 11.68
CA PRO A 342 6.39 -22.54 10.87
C PRO A 342 6.11 -22.06 9.45
N SER A 343 6.97 -21.18 8.94
CA SER A 343 6.95 -20.60 7.60
C SER A 343 7.20 -21.64 6.51
N GLN A 344 6.29 -22.61 6.38
CA GLN A 344 6.34 -23.69 5.39
C GLN A 344 5.46 -23.35 4.18
N LEU A 345 6.13 -22.67 3.24
CA LEU A 345 6.01 -22.71 1.78
C LEU A 345 4.68 -22.56 1.01
N ASN A 346 3.47 -22.69 1.56
CA ASN A 346 2.25 -22.64 0.72
C ASN A 346 1.06 -21.80 1.24
N TYR A 347 1.12 -21.26 2.46
CA TYR A 347 -0.02 -20.57 3.12
C TYR A 347 0.18 -19.06 3.36
N GLN A 348 1.13 -18.44 2.65
CA GLN A 348 1.51 -17.02 2.84
C GLN A 348 0.34 -16.03 2.66
N ASP A 349 -0.67 -16.41 1.86
CA ASP A 349 -1.84 -15.60 1.57
C ASP A 349 -2.86 -15.67 2.72
N THR A 350 -3.06 -16.86 3.29
CA THR A 350 -3.99 -17.06 4.41
C THR A 350 -3.51 -16.38 5.68
N ASP A 351 -2.20 -16.25 5.88
CA ASP A 351 -1.65 -15.49 7.00
C ASP A 351 -2.02 -14.01 6.94
N LEU A 352 -2.38 -13.45 5.78
CA LEU A 352 -2.81 -12.04 5.72
C LEU A 352 -4.19 -11.80 6.36
N ILE A 353 -5.00 -12.84 6.49
CA ILE A 353 -6.38 -12.72 7.00
C ILE A 353 -6.63 -13.54 8.27
N ASN A 354 -5.89 -14.62 8.45
CA ASN A 354 -6.04 -15.52 9.59
C ASN A 354 -5.01 -15.16 10.65
N GLY A 355 -5.48 -14.93 11.86
CA GLY A 355 -4.63 -14.64 13.01
C GLY A 355 -5.18 -13.53 13.91
N PRO A 356 -4.59 -13.39 15.10
CA PRO A 356 -4.94 -12.33 16.03
C PRO A 356 -4.70 -10.95 15.41
N GLY A 357 -5.63 -10.02 15.59
CA GLY A 357 -5.53 -8.67 15.04
C GLY A 357 -5.71 -8.57 13.50
N ARG A 358 -6.25 -9.60 12.84
CA ARG A 358 -6.51 -9.63 11.38
C ARG A 358 -7.99 -9.66 11.01
N SER A 359 -8.89 -9.49 11.98
CA SER A 359 -10.34 -9.51 11.76
C SER A 359 -10.99 -8.12 11.66
N GLN A 360 -10.18 -7.05 11.71
CA GLN A 360 -10.67 -5.68 11.77
C GLN A 360 -10.43 -4.98 10.44
N TYR A 361 -11.49 -4.41 9.86
CA TYR A 361 -11.48 -3.80 8.54
C TYR A 361 -12.05 -2.39 8.60
N ALA A 362 -11.56 -1.51 7.73
CA ALA A 362 -12.06 -0.15 7.58
C ALA A 362 -12.65 0.04 6.17
N SER A 363 -13.51 1.04 6.02
CA SER A 363 -14.03 1.38 4.69
C SER A 363 -12.91 1.76 3.73
N PHE A 364 -12.90 1.10 2.57
CA PHE A 364 -12.10 1.43 1.40
C PHE A 364 -13.02 1.93 0.28
N THR A 365 -12.81 3.16 -0.16
CA THR A 365 -13.68 3.90 -1.08
C THR A 365 -12.97 4.24 -2.38
N PHE A 366 -13.69 4.77 -3.38
CA PHE A 366 -13.04 5.26 -4.60
C PHE A 366 -12.03 6.40 -4.37
N ALA A 367 -12.23 7.23 -3.35
CA ALA A 367 -11.25 8.27 -3.02
C ALA A 367 -9.91 7.65 -2.56
N ASP A 368 -9.97 6.52 -1.88
CA ASP A 368 -8.80 5.77 -1.42
C ASP A 368 -8.14 5.05 -2.59
N PHE A 369 -8.95 4.43 -3.45
CA PHE A 369 -8.49 3.80 -4.69
C PHE A 369 -7.75 4.81 -5.60
N ASP A 370 -8.29 6.02 -5.76
CA ASP A 370 -7.68 7.08 -6.57
C ASP A 370 -6.33 7.55 -6.03
N ALA A 371 -6.19 7.62 -4.71
CA ALA A 371 -4.93 8.01 -4.10
C ALA A 371 -3.85 6.91 -4.22
N LEU A 372 -4.26 5.64 -4.13
CA LEU A 372 -3.33 4.50 -4.20
C LEU A 372 -2.96 4.12 -5.63
N ALA A 373 -3.88 4.25 -6.57
CA ALA A 373 -3.70 3.80 -7.96
C ALA A 373 -4.25 4.85 -8.94
N PRO A 374 -3.68 6.07 -8.97
CA PRO A 374 -4.20 7.15 -9.80
C PRO A 374 -4.23 6.79 -11.30
N TRP A 375 -3.31 5.94 -11.75
CA TRP A 375 -3.26 5.44 -13.13
C TRP A 375 -4.51 4.65 -13.55
N MET A 376 -5.25 4.08 -12.59
CA MET A 376 -6.46 3.32 -12.90
C MET A 376 -7.64 4.20 -13.31
N LYS A 377 -7.65 5.48 -12.90
CA LYS A 377 -8.81 6.37 -13.00
C LYS A 377 -9.15 6.80 -14.42
N GLU A 378 -8.15 7.10 -15.23
CA GLU A 378 -8.36 7.73 -16.54
C GLU A 378 -8.32 6.71 -17.68
N ASP A 379 -7.46 5.69 -17.57
CA ASP A 379 -7.14 4.82 -18.72
C ASP A 379 -7.75 3.40 -18.66
N TYR A 380 -8.13 2.93 -17.47
CA TYR A 380 -8.50 1.52 -17.25
C TYR A 380 -9.92 1.32 -16.70
N VAL A 381 -10.31 2.04 -15.65
CA VAL A 381 -11.67 1.98 -15.11
C VAL A 381 -12.60 2.88 -15.92
N ARG A 382 -13.36 2.27 -16.82
CA ARG A 382 -14.30 2.97 -17.73
C ARG A 382 -15.54 3.51 -17.02
N GLN A 383 -16.00 2.81 -15.97
CA GLN A 383 -17.21 3.18 -15.25
C GLN A 383 -17.07 2.84 -13.77
N ARG A 384 -17.50 3.78 -12.92
CA ARG A 384 -17.59 3.61 -11.48
C ARG A 384 -19.03 3.46 -11.06
N VAL A 385 -19.32 2.43 -10.30
CA VAL A 385 -20.66 2.12 -9.83
C VAL A 385 -20.67 2.14 -8.31
N PHE A 386 -21.63 2.84 -7.72
CA PHE A 386 -21.91 2.78 -6.30
C PHE A 386 -23.02 1.74 -6.07
N GLY A 387 -22.69 0.66 -5.35
CA GLY A 387 -23.61 -0.45 -5.09
C GLY A 387 -23.48 -1.63 -6.07
N GLN A 388 -24.40 -2.60 -5.93
CA GLN A 388 -24.35 -3.91 -6.59
C GLN A 388 -24.73 -3.89 -8.09
N GLY A 389 -24.83 -2.72 -8.72
CA GLY A 389 -25.22 -2.58 -10.12
C GLY A 389 -24.15 -3.06 -11.10
N LEU A 390 -24.57 -3.69 -12.19
CA LEU A 390 -23.76 -3.78 -13.41
C LEU A 390 -23.93 -2.42 -14.10
N GLY A 391 -22.90 -1.59 -14.13
CA GLY A 391 -22.97 -0.27 -14.74
C GLY A 391 -23.59 -0.34 -16.14
N HIS A 392 -24.77 0.25 -16.29
CA HIS A 392 -25.50 0.40 -17.55
C HIS A 392 -25.45 1.84 -18.01
#